data_AF-A0A1V2VUT4-F1
#
_entry.id   AF-A0A1V2VUT4-F1
#
_cell.length_a   1.000
_cell.length_b   1.000
_cell.length_c   1.000
_cell.angle_alpha   90.00
_cell.angle_beta   90.00
_cell.angle_gamma   90.00
#
_symmetry.space_group_name_H-M   'P 1'
#
loop_
_entity.id
_entity.type
_entity.pdbx_description
1 polymer ?
#
loop_
_entity_poly.entity_id
_entity_poly.type
_entity_poly.pdbx_seq_one_letter_code
_entity_poly.pdbx_strand_id
1 'polypeptide(L)'
;MSDFLKYTAGLHVLDKLGSQDRAINRQNEAIHGLNEDLRYAKNEEGIARAGAEYERKRANEYKALLSKPMAEIAEKNGDFRETYEKQQEMLASWIASQRAFKEIAMKYGAMAGKTPEEIAAEGAAAKEIVLTGQSQFGNNEQFSAKIQQNLLAKIQQEKSGKQG
;
A
#
# COMPACT_ATOMS: atom_id res chain seq x y z
N MET A 1 4.41 -77.34 -51.72
CA MET A 1 3.51 -76.41 -50.99
C MET A 1 4.06 -75.93 -49.64
N SER A 2 4.91 -76.70 -48.93
CA SER A 2 5.45 -76.32 -47.60
C SER A 2 6.37 -75.09 -47.62
N ASP A 3 7.25 -74.97 -48.62
CA ASP A 3 8.29 -73.91 -48.62
C ASP A 3 7.76 -72.53 -49.00
N PHE A 4 6.72 -72.47 -49.84
CA PHE A 4 6.04 -71.22 -50.17
C PHE A 4 5.35 -70.61 -48.94
N LEU A 5 4.67 -71.43 -48.14
CA LEU A 5 4.00 -70.99 -46.91
C LEU A 5 4.99 -70.48 -45.85
N LYS A 6 6.17 -71.10 -45.73
CA LYS A 6 7.25 -70.64 -44.84
C LYS A 6 7.83 -69.30 -45.31
N TYR A 7 8.03 -69.13 -46.62
CA TYR A 7 8.52 -67.87 -47.20
C TYR A 7 7.51 -66.73 -47.00
N THR A 8 6.23 -66.96 -47.28
CA THR A 8 5.18 -65.95 -47.08
C THR A 8 4.99 -65.59 -45.60
N ALA A 9 5.11 -66.56 -44.70
CA ALA A 9 5.06 -66.31 -43.25
C ALA A 9 6.28 -65.49 -42.78
N GLY A 10 7.48 -65.82 -43.27
CA GLY A 10 8.71 -65.04 -42.99
C GLY A 10 8.61 -63.60 -43.50
N LEU A 11 8.09 -63.39 -44.71
CA LEU A 11 7.92 -62.06 -45.29
C LEU A 11 6.89 -61.22 -44.52
N HIS A 12 5.78 -61.81 -44.10
CA HIS A 12 4.76 -61.13 -43.29
C HIS A 12 5.28 -60.76 -41.89
N VAL A 13 6.12 -61.59 -41.29
CA VAL A 13 6.78 -61.28 -40.00
C VAL A 13 7.76 -60.12 -40.16
N LEU A 14 8.54 -60.09 -41.25
CA LEU A 14 9.47 -58.99 -41.55
C LEU A 14 8.75 -57.67 -41.83
N ASP A 15 7.63 -57.69 -42.56
CA ASP A 15 6.82 -56.49 -42.80
C ASP A 15 6.19 -55.98 -41.50
N LYS A 16 5.70 -56.88 -40.64
CA LYS A 16 5.19 -56.54 -39.31
C LYS A 16 6.27 -55.92 -38.42
N LEU A 17 7.47 -56.49 -38.38
CA LEU A 17 8.62 -55.94 -37.66
C LEU A 17 9.02 -54.55 -38.20
N GLY A 18 9.16 -54.40 -39.51
CA GLY A 18 9.47 -53.10 -40.12
C GLY A 18 8.37 -52.05 -39.89
N SER A 19 7.10 -52.47 -39.84
CA SER A 19 5.98 -51.57 -39.49
C SER A 19 6.02 -51.13 -38.02
N GLN A 20 6.44 -52.03 -37.11
CA GLN A 20 6.63 -51.73 -35.69
C GLN A 20 7.81 -50.78 -35.47
N ASP A 21 8.95 -50.99 -36.13
CA ASP A 21 10.11 -50.08 -36.03
C ASP A 21 9.77 -48.68 -36.54
N ARG A 22 9.03 -48.57 -37.65
CA ARG A 22 8.53 -47.27 -38.13
C ARG A 22 7.57 -46.61 -37.14
N ALA A 23 6.72 -47.38 -36.47
CA ALA A 23 5.82 -46.87 -35.45
C ALA A 23 6.58 -46.39 -34.19
N ILE A 24 7.58 -47.14 -33.76
CA ILE A 24 8.46 -46.79 -32.63
C ILE A 24 9.25 -45.52 -32.94
N ASN A 25 9.80 -45.38 -34.15
CA ASN A 25 10.53 -44.17 -34.53
C ASN A 25 9.64 -42.93 -34.51
N ARG A 26 8.41 -43.01 -35.02
CA ARG A 26 7.44 -41.90 -34.94
C ARG A 26 7.08 -41.55 -33.49
N GLN A 27 6.93 -42.56 -32.64
CA GLN A 27 6.67 -42.34 -31.22
C GLN A 27 7.85 -41.66 -30.52
N ASN A 28 9.09 -42.07 -30.82
CA ASN A 28 10.29 -41.45 -30.27
C ASN A 28 10.41 -39.99 -30.73
N GLU A 29 10.18 -39.69 -32.00
CA GLU A 29 10.15 -38.31 -32.53
C GLU A 29 9.09 -37.45 -31.83
N ALA A 30 7.87 -37.99 -31.64
CA ALA A 30 6.81 -37.30 -30.92
C ALA A 30 7.17 -37.06 -29.44
N ILE A 31 7.78 -38.04 -28.77
CA ILE A 31 8.27 -37.91 -27.40
C ILE A 31 9.37 -36.85 -27.31
N HIS A 32 10.27 -36.78 -28.29
CA HIS A 32 11.29 -35.74 -28.35
C HIS A 32 10.67 -34.35 -28.49
N GLY A 33 9.72 -34.16 -29.41
CA GLY A 33 8.99 -32.90 -29.55
C GLY A 33 8.25 -32.49 -28.27
N LEU A 34 7.51 -33.41 -27.65
CA LEU A 34 6.82 -33.16 -26.38
C LEU A 34 7.78 -32.78 -25.24
N ASN A 35 8.97 -33.38 -25.20
CA ASN A 35 9.98 -33.04 -24.20
C ASN A 35 10.56 -31.64 -24.41
N GLU A 36 10.71 -31.20 -25.66
CA GLU A 36 11.14 -29.83 -25.98
C GLU A 36 10.05 -28.83 -25.61
N ASP A 37 8.80 -29.05 -26.01
CA ASP A 37 7.66 -28.21 -25.65
C ASP A 37 7.50 -28.07 -24.14
N LEU A 38 7.64 -29.18 -23.41
CA LEU A 38 7.60 -29.18 -21.95
C LEU A 38 8.75 -28.36 -21.34
N ARG A 39 9.95 -28.39 -21.95
CA ARG A 39 11.08 -27.56 -21.49
C ARG A 39 10.82 -26.08 -21.74
N TYR A 40 10.29 -25.72 -22.90
CA TYR A 40 9.93 -24.34 -23.21
C TYR A 40 8.85 -23.82 -22.26
N ALA A 41 7.75 -24.57 -22.08
CA ALA A 41 6.67 -24.21 -21.17
C ALA A 41 7.15 -24.04 -19.72
N LYS A 42 8.02 -24.94 -19.24
CA LYS A 42 8.62 -24.82 -17.90
C LYS A 42 9.51 -23.59 -17.75
N ASN A 43 10.25 -23.23 -18.80
CA ASN A 43 11.09 -22.04 -18.80
C ASN A 43 10.24 -20.76 -18.79
N GLU A 44 9.22 -20.69 -19.64
CA GLU A 44 8.27 -19.57 -19.66
C GLU A 44 7.54 -19.40 -18.33
N GLU A 45 7.07 -20.50 -17.74
CA GLU A 45 6.46 -20.47 -16.41
C GLU A 45 7.45 -20.01 -15.34
N GLY A 46 8.70 -20.46 -15.42
CA GLY A 46 9.78 -20.02 -14.53
C GLY A 46 10.03 -18.51 -14.59
N ILE A 47 10.10 -17.95 -15.80
CA ILE A 47 10.28 -16.52 -16.04
C ILE A 47 9.05 -15.74 -15.52
N ALA A 48 7.84 -16.21 -15.81
CA ALA A 48 6.61 -15.58 -15.34
C ALA A 48 6.50 -15.58 -13.80
N ARG A 49 6.84 -16.71 -13.16
CA ARG A 49 6.88 -16.82 -11.70
C ARG A 49 7.92 -15.89 -11.08
N ALA A 50 9.13 -15.84 -11.65
CA ALA A 50 10.19 -14.95 -11.18
C ALA A 50 9.80 -13.47 -11.31
N GLY A 51 9.17 -13.09 -12.42
CA GLY A 51 8.63 -11.74 -12.63
C GLY A 51 7.55 -11.39 -11.61
N ALA A 52 6.59 -12.30 -11.39
CA ALA A 52 5.53 -12.11 -10.40
C ALA A 52 6.07 -12.01 -8.96
N GLU A 53 7.08 -12.81 -8.62
CA GLU A 53 7.73 -12.77 -7.32
C GLU A 53 8.51 -11.46 -7.10
N TYR A 54 9.23 -10.98 -8.12
CA TYR A 54 9.91 -9.70 -8.10
C TYR A 54 8.95 -8.54 -7.84
N GLU A 55 7.84 -8.47 -8.58
CA GLU A 55 6.83 -7.43 -8.41
C GLU A 55 6.17 -7.50 -7.03
N ARG A 56 5.88 -8.71 -6.54
CA ARG A 56 5.33 -8.90 -5.19
C ARG A 56 6.30 -8.43 -4.11
N LYS A 57 7.59 -8.74 -4.25
CA LYS A 57 8.64 -8.30 -3.31
C LYS A 57 8.75 -6.77 -3.30
N ARG A 58 8.81 -6.15 -4.48
CA ARG A 58 8.87 -4.70 -4.63
C ARG A 58 7.64 -4.01 -4.05
N ALA A 59 6.45 -4.55 -4.29
CA ALA A 59 5.21 -4.05 -3.69
C ALA A 59 5.23 -4.13 -2.16
N ASN A 60 5.76 -5.21 -1.59
CA ASN A 60 5.90 -5.37 -0.15
C ASN A 60 6.93 -4.40 0.44
N GLU A 61 8.04 -4.15 -0.24
CA GLU A 61 9.05 -3.15 0.16
C GLU A 61 8.46 -1.74 0.19
N TYR A 62 7.69 -1.35 -0.83
CA TYR A 62 7.00 -0.06 -0.83
C TYR A 62 5.95 0.04 0.27
N LYS A 63 5.16 -1.02 0.51
CA LYS A 63 4.21 -1.06 1.63
C LYS A 63 4.92 -0.87 2.97
N ALA A 64 6.05 -1.56 3.18
CA ALA A 64 6.84 -1.45 4.39
C ALA A 64 7.51 -0.08 4.56
N LEU A 65 7.85 0.61 3.46
CA LEU A 65 8.36 1.98 3.50
C LEU A 65 7.23 2.96 3.88
N LEU A 66 6.08 2.87 3.21
CA LEU A 66 4.92 3.76 3.42
C LEU A 66 4.25 3.58 4.78
N SER A 67 4.49 2.47 5.48
CA SER A 67 4.01 2.26 6.85
C SER A 67 4.89 2.90 7.92
N LYS A 68 6.05 3.47 7.58
CA LYS A 68 6.97 4.07 8.56
C LYS A 68 6.58 5.51 8.89
N PRO A 69 6.99 6.02 10.06
CA PRO A 69 6.91 7.45 10.35
C PRO A 69 7.61 8.27 9.27
N MET A 70 7.02 9.40 8.88
CA MET A 70 7.56 10.26 7.81
C MET A 70 8.99 10.73 8.10
N ALA A 71 9.32 10.98 9.37
CA ALA A 71 10.68 11.32 9.81
C ALA A 71 11.70 10.24 9.41
N GLU A 72 11.38 8.96 9.65
CA GLU A 72 12.27 7.84 9.31
C GLU A 72 12.45 7.66 7.80
N ILE A 73 11.43 8.01 7.01
CA ILE A 73 11.50 7.98 5.54
C ILE A 73 12.41 9.13 5.05
N ALA A 74 12.25 10.34 5.60
CA ALA A 74 13.03 11.53 5.27
C ALA A 74 14.52 11.38 5.59
N GLU A 75 14.87 10.64 6.64
CA GLU A 75 16.27 10.34 6.95
C GLU A 75 16.95 9.54 5.84
N LYS A 76 16.21 8.66 5.14
CA LYS A 76 16.75 7.69 4.17
C LYS A 76 16.59 8.11 2.71
N ASN A 77 15.73 9.08 2.40
CA ASN A 77 15.46 9.55 1.05
C ASN A 77 15.52 11.08 0.98
N GLY A 78 16.49 11.62 0.24
CA GLY A 78 16.72 13.07 0.11
C GLY A 78 15.57 13.82 -0.54
N ASP A 79 14.98 13.27 -1.61
CA ASP A 79 13.86 13.91 -2.31
C ASP A 79 12.61 14.00 -1.44
N PHE A 80 12.34 12.95 -0.66
CA PHE A 80 11.26 12.95 0.31
C PHE A 80 11.53 13.92 1.48
N ARG A 81 12.79 14.06 1.89
CA ARG A 81 13.19 14.96 2.98
C ARG A 81 12.78 16.40 2.72
N GLU A 82 13.00 16.91 1.52
CA GLU A 82 12.63 18.30 1.19
C GLU A 82 11.12 18.53 1.37
N THR A 83 10.30 17.57 0.93
CA THR A 83 8.83 17.68 1.09
C THR A 83 8.43 17.58 2.55
N TYR A 84 9.08 16.69 3.31
CA TYR A 84 8.85 16.54 4.75
C TYR A 84 9.23 17.82 5.52
N GLU A 85 10.39 18.42 5.22
CA GLU A 85 10.86 19.66 5.86
C GLU A 85 9.89 20.82 5.59
N LYS A 86 9.42 21.00 4.35
CA LYS A 86 8.39 22.01 4.03
C LYS A 86 7.08 21.79 4.82
N GLN A 87 6.67 20.54 5.03
CA GLN A 87 5.52 20.24 5.89
C GLN A 87 5.80 20.59 7.36
N GLN A 88 7.00 20.31 7.86
CA GLN A 88 7.39 20.71 9.22
C GLN A 88 7.42 22.23 9.39
N GLU A 89 7.93 22.98 8.40
CA GLU A 89 7.90 24.44 8.40
C GLU A 89 6.48 25.00 8.45
N MET A 90 5.56 24.45 7.65
CA MET A 90 4.14 24.81 7.67
C MET A 90 3.52 24.55 9.05
N LEU A 91 3.78 23.40 9.65
CA LEU A 91 3.31 23.05 11.00
C LEU A 91 3.89 23.99 12.07
N ALA A 92 5.19 24.28 11.99
CA ALA A 92 5.87 25.19 12.90
C ALA A 92 5.29 26.61 12.81
N SER A 93 5.05 27.11 11.60
CA SER A 93 4.40 28.39 11.34
C SER A 93 2.98 28.46 11.93
N TRP A 94 2.21 27.38 11.78
CA TRP A 94 0.86 27.29 12.37
C TRP A 94 0.90 27.28 13.91
N ILE A 95 1.83 26.54 14.52
CA ILE A 95 2.02 26.52 15.97
C ILE A 95 2.42 27.92 16.48
N ALA A 96 3.35 28.59 15.79
CA ALA A 96 3.76 29.94 16.13
C ALA A 96 2.56 30.92 16.07
N SER A 97 1.73 30.79 15.04
CA SER A 97 0.50 31.59 14.89
C SER A 97 -0.49 31.35 16.03
N GLN A 98 -0.73 30.10 16.43
CA GLN A 98 -1.58 29.79 17.59
C GLN A 98 -1.03 30.37 18.90
N ARG A 99 0.29 30.31 19.10
CA ARG A 99 0.94 30.89 20.28
C ARG A 99 0.82 32.41 20.30
N ALA A 100 0.98 33.06 19.14
CA ALA A 100 0.78 34.50 19.02
C ALA A 100 -0.67 34.91 19.34
N PHE A 101 -1.67 34.18 18.82
CA PHE A 101 -3.07 34.45 19.17
C PHE A 101 -3.38 34.19 20.65
N LYS A 102 -2.78 33.17 21.26
CA LYS A 102 -2.90 32.93 22.70
C LYS A 102 -2.33 34.10 23.50
N GLU A 103 -1.17 34.63 23.12
CA GLU A 103 -0.57 35.79 23.76
C GLU A 103 -1.48 37.02 23.69
N ILE A 104 -2.06 37.26 22.51
CA ILE A 104 -3.02 38.34 22.28
C ILE A 104 -4.28 38.15 23.15
N ALA A 105 -4.81 36.93 23.22
CA ALA A 105 -5.98 36.62 24.06
C ALA A 105 -5.69 36.86 25.55
N MET A 106 -4.50 36.48 26.03
CA MET A 106 -4.08 36.74 27.42
C MET A 106 -3.97 38.23 27.70
N LYS A 107 -3.34 38.99 26.79
CA LYS A 107 -3.22 40.45 26.91
C LYS A 107 -4.59 41.14 27.01
N TYR A 108 -5.51 40.84 26.10
CA TYR A 108 -6.83 41.46 26.10
C TYR A 108 -7.74 40.95 27.21
N GLY A 109 -7.63 39.67 27.58
CA GLY A 109 -8.37 39.11 28.71
C GLY A 109 -7.95 39.76 30.04
N ALA A 110 -6.65 39.98 30.24
CA ALA A 110 -6.15 40.72 31.40
C ALA A 110 -6.68 42.16 31.45
N MET A 111 -6.73 42.86 30.31
CA MET A 111 -7.35 44.19 30.21
C MET A 111 -8.86 44.18 30.53
N ALA A 112 -9.53 43.07 30.23
CA ALA A 112 -10.94 42.84 30.55
C ALA A 112 -11.17 42.29 31.97
N GLY A 113 -10.11 42.15 32.78
CA GLY A 113 -10.19 41.64 34.16
C GLY A 113 -10.38 40.12 34.28
N LYS A 114 -10.17 39.36 33.20
CA LYS A 114 -10.30 37.89 33.19
C LYS A 114 -9.03 37.20 33.68
N THR A 115 -9.20 36.05 34.32
CA THR A 115 -8.07 35.19 34.70
C THR A 115 -7.59 34.33 33.52
N PRO A 116 -6.34 33.84 33.55
CA PRO A 116 -5.85 32.89 32.55
C PRO A 116 -6.72 31.63 32.41
N GLU A 117 -7.32 31.16 33.51
CA GLU A 117 -8.21 30.00 33.54
C GLU A 117 -9.52 30.26 32.80
N GLU A 118 -10.12 31.44 32.99
CA GLU A 118 -11.33 31.86 32.27
C GLU A 118 -11.06 31.98 30.77
N ILE A 119 -9.94 32.58 30.39
CA ILE A 119 -9.52 32.70 28.98
C ILE A 119 -9.29 31.31 28.36
N ALA A 120 -8.69 30.38 29.11
CA ALA A 120 -8.49 29.01 28.65
C ALA A 120 -9.82 28.25 28.46
N ALA A 121 -10.77 28.43 29.37
CA ALA A 121 -12.11 27.85 29.27
C ALA A 121 -12.88 28.41 28.06
N GLU A 122 -12.83 29.72 27.83
CA GLU A 122 -13.43 30.36 26.67
C GLU A 122 -12.80 29.90 25.36
N GLY A 123 -11.47 29.79 25.31
CA GLY A 123 -10.77 29.23 24.14
C GLY A 123 -11.17 27.79 23.84
N ALA A 124 -11.38 26.97 24.87
CA ALA A 124 -11.87 25.59 24.70
C ALA A 124 -13.31 25.55 24.15
N ALA A 125 -14.19 26.43 24.63
CA ALA A 125 -15.55 26.55 24.10
C ALA A 125 -15.56 27.05 22.65
N ALA A 126 -14.71 28.03 22.32
CA ALA A 126 -14.59 28.58 20.97
C ALA A 126 -14.15 27.53 19.94
N LYS A 127 -13.34 26.54 20.34
CA LYS A 127 -12.93 25.44 19.47
C LYS A 127 -14.12 24.63 18.95
N GLU A 128 -15.11 24.36 19.81
CA GLU A 128 -16.33 23.65 19.40
C GLU A 128 -17.14 24.51 18.42
N ILE A 129 -17.31 25.80 18.71
CA ILE A 129 -18.00 26.77 17.85
C ILE A 129 -17.38 26.82 16.45
N VAL A 130 -16.05 26.86 16.36
CA VAL A 130 -15.32 26.84 15.08
C VAL A 130 -15.56 25.54 14.32
N LEU A 131 -15.52 24.40 15.01
CA LEU A 131 -15.72 23.08 14.41
C LEU A 131 -17.17 22.85 13.96
N THR A 132 -18.16 23.46 14.60
CA THR A 132 -19.57 23.32 14.26
C THR A 132 -20.05 24.39 13.26
N GLY A 133 -19.16 25.29 12.82
CA GLY A 133 -19.50 26.35 11.88
C GLY A 133 -20.34 27.47 12.49
N GLN A 134 -20.31 27.62 13.82
CA GLN A 134 -21.13 28.57 14.58
C GLN A 134 -20.37 29.86 14.94
N SER A 135 -19.20 30.10 14.36
CA SER A 135 -18.39 31.28 14.67
C SER A 135 -19.08 32.57 14.26
N GLN A 136 -19.27 33.47 15.22
CA GLN A 136 -19.80 34.81 14.99
C GLN A 136 -18.79 35.75 14.30
N PHE A 137 -17.50 35.38 14.34
CA PHE A 137 -16.40 36.19 13.81
C PHE A 137 -15.82 35.62 12.51
N GLY A 138 -16.53 34.68 11.86
CA GLY A 138 -16.11 34.11 10.58
C GLY A 138 -14.93 33.12 10.67
N ASN A 139 -14.55 32.66 11.86
CA ASN A 139 -13.46 31.70 12.05
C ASN A 139 -13.90 30.24 11.79
N ASN A 140 -14.90 30.02 10.95
CA ASN A 140 -15.39 28.67 10.65
C ASN A 140 -14.37 27.93 9.80
N GLU A 141 -14.19 26.63 10.06
CA GLU A 141 -13.25 25.80 9.30
C GLU A 141 -13.99 24.60 8.68
N GLN A 142 -13.62 24.26 7.45
CA GLN A 142 -14.25 23.15 6.73
C GLN A 142 -13.37 21.91 6.81
N PHE A 143 -13.71 21.03 7.75
CA PHE A 143 -13.07 19.71 7.85
C PHE A 143 -13.89 18.65 7.12
N SER A 144 -13.22 17.57 6.70
CA SER A 144 -13.94 16.37 6.29
C SER A 144 -14.76 15.82 7.47
N ALA A 145 -15.91 15.22 7.20
CA ALA A 145 -16.82 14.71 8.23
C ALA A 145 -16.12 13.79 9.25
N LYS A 146 -15.22 12.92 8.78
CA LYS A 146 -14.44 12.03 9.64
C LYS A 146 -13.48 12.79 10.58
N ILE A 147 -12.78 13.80 10.07
CA ILE A 147 -11.87 14.62 10.88
C ILE A 147 -12.67 15.41 11.92
N GLN A 148 -13.77 16.03 11.49
CA GLN A 148 -14.66 16.79 12.37
C GLN A 148 -15.20 15.90 13.50
N GLN A 149 -15.69 14.71 13.18
CA GLN A 149 -16.19 13.74 14.16
C GLN A 149 -15.10 13.34 15.17
N ASN A 150 -13.89 13.03 14.70
CA ASN A 150 -12.78 12.66 15.58
C ASN A 150 -12.37 13.81 16.51
N LEU A 151 -12.34 15.05 16.01
CA LEU A 151 -11.99 16.23 16.82
C LEU A 151 -13.06 16.53 17.87
N LEU A 152 -14.34 16.42 17.52
CA LEU A 152 -15.44 16.59 18.46
C LEU A 152 -15.43 15.50 19.55
N ALA A 153 -15.21 14.24 19.17
CA ALA A 153 -15.08 13.14 20.13
C ALA A 153 -13.92 13.38 21.12
N LYS A 154 -12.78 13.89 20.63
CA LYS A 154 -11.64 14.25 21.49
C LYS A 154 -11.98 15.37 22.47
N ILE A 155 -12.70 16.41 22.02
CA ILE A 155 -13.18 17.49 22.90
C ILE A 155 -14.11 16.94 23.98
N GLN A 156 -15.01 16.02 23.64
CA GLN A 156 -15.91 15.40 24.61
C GLN A 156 -15.14 14.56 25.66
N GLN A 157 -14.14 13.78 25.23
CA GLN A 157 -13.28 13.02 26.13
C GLN A 157 -12.48 13.92 27.08
N GLU A 158 -11.94 15.03 26.58
CA GLU A 158 -11.21 16.02 27.40
C GLU A 158 -12.12 16.72 28.42
N LYS A 159 -13.42 16.88 28.12
CA LYS A 159 -14.41 17.39 29.07
C LYS A 159 -14.78 16.34 30.14
N SER A 160 -15.00 15.08 29.76
CA SER A 160 -15.37 14.02 30.71
C SER A 160 -14.22 13.60 31.63
N GLY A 161 -12.97 13.63 31.14
CA GLY A 161 -11.79 13.28 31.94
C GLY A 161 -11.39 14.32 32.99
N LYS A 162 -11.94 15.54 32.92
CA LYS A 162 -11.72 16.60 33.92
C LYS A 162 -12.76 16.60 35.06
N GLN A 163 -13.75 15.71 35.02
CA GLN A 163 -14.81 15.59 36.04
C GLN A 163 -14.55 14.48 37.08
N GLY A 164 -13.36 13.89 37.11
CA GLY A 164 -12.93 12.86 38.06
C GLY A 164 -11.88 13.34 39.04
#